data_AF-A0A182ZZQ9-F1
#
_entry.id   AF-A0A182ZZQ9-F1
#
_cell.length_a   1.000
_cell.length_b   1.000
_cell.length_c   1.000
_cell.angle_alpha   90.00
_cell.angle_beta   90.00
_cell.angle_gamma   90.00
#
_symmetry.space_group_name_H-M   'P 1'
#
loop_
_entity.id
_entity.type
_entity.pdbx_description
1 polymer ?
#
loop_
_entity_poly.entity_id
_entity_poly.type
_entity_poly.pdbx_seq_one_letter_code
_entity_poly.pdbx_strand_id
1 'polypeptide(L)'
;MQMNAQTLIVFICTLNAFHSGSVSASCCRECPDVFDNFLCKAFSWSNPFAPVPPIRPTLPPTAPPTEPPQTNVVFEATPQVKQWLLDNMIKTICTVPNNLFVVFIQSVISFESYSTQVVRIDPREYVRWNSSLINPFGAPTFQDETVYLVFSNNQLPIVQDSELLNLGSMPEQTTFIPLRDLKDTIDTVYAEWLAFTERANSTTNEPILCLRLESLEYLIRFIGLSS
;
A
#
# COMPACT_ATOMS: atom_id res chain seq x y z
N MET A 1 13.28 42.00 40.39
CA MET A 1 13.39 40.53 40.41
C MET A 1 14.02 40.10 39.10
N GLN A 2 15.26 39.66 39.17
CA GLN A 2 16.11 39.37 38.03
C GLN A 2 16.08 37.85 37.83
N MET A 3 15.34 37.38 36.82
CA MET A 3 15.27 35.94 36.53
C MET A 3 16.56 35.51 35.81
N ASN A 4 17.18 34.48 36.40
CA ASN A 4 18.49 33.95 36.07
C ASN A 4 18.38 33.01 34.85
N ALA A 5 19.26 33.19 33.85
CA ALA A 5 19.22 32.52 32.54
C ALA A 5 19.47 30.99 32.57
N GLN A 6 19.76 30.42 33.74
CA GLN A 6 20.01 28.98 33.90
C GLN A 6 18.73 28.13 34.07
N THR A 7 17.56 28.73 34.24
CA THR A 7 16.28 27.99 34.34
C THR A 7 15.67 27.67 32.96
N LEU A 8 16.16 28.30 31.89
CA LEU A 8 15.63 28.12 30.53
C LEU A 8 16.19 26.88 29.81
N ILE A 9 17.29 26.30 30.29
CA ILE A 9 17.99 25.19 29.59
C ILE A 9 17.47 23.80 30.03
N VAL A 10 16.72 23.70 31.13
CA VAL A 10 16.17 22.41 31.60
C VAL A 10 14.81 22.07 30.97
N PHE A 11 14.09 23.06 30.41
CA PHE A 11 12.77 22.83 29.80
C PHE A 11 12.81 22.45 28.30
N ILE A 12 13.97 22.54 27.65
CA ILE A 12 14.10 22.29 26.20
C ILE A 12 14.62 20.87 25.89
N CYS A 13 15.11 20.12 26.89
CA CYS A 13 15.67 18.77 26.64
C CYS A 13 14.77 17.59 27.08
N THR A 14 13.56 17.82 27.60
CA THR A 14 12.61 16.75 27.97
C THR A 14 11.47 16.53 26.97
N LEU A 15 11.49 17.17 25.80
CA LEU A 15 10.47 17.00 24.74
C LEU A 15 10.89 16.07 23.60
N ASN A 16 12.03 15.38 23.70
CA ASN A 16 12.54 14.46 22.65
C ASN A 16 12.38 12.97 22.99
N ALA A 17 11.39 12.61 23.80
CA ALA A 17 11.05 11.20 24.00
C ALA A 17 9.53 11.01 23.91
N PHE A 18 9.14 10.19 22.93
CA PHE A 18 7.79 9.73 22.60
C PHE A 18 6.84 10.75 21.99
N HIS A 19 6.48 10.52 20.71
CA HIS A 19 5.08 10.49 20.27
C HIS A 19 4.95 9.40 19.19
N SER A 20 4.46 8.22 19.59
CA SER A 20 3.69 7.35 18.71
C SER A 20 2.42 8.11 18.39
N GLY A 21 2.28 8.55 17.14
CA GLY A 21 1.16 9.36 16.69
C GLY A 21 -0.07 8.51 16.42
N SER A 22 -0.84 8.18 17.45
CA SER A 22 -2.29 8.00 17.27
C SER A 22 -2.91 9.39 17.24
N VAL A 23 -3.34 9.84 16.06
CA VAL A 23 -4.01 11.12 15.90
C VAL A 23 -5.51 10.88 15.92
N SER A 24 -6.14 11.13 17.06
CA SER A 24 -7.59 11.23 17.19
C SER A 24 -8.06 12.53 16.50
N ALA A 25 -8.86 12.41 15.45
CA ALA A 25 -9.48 13.56 14.80
C ALA A 25 -10.67 14.07 15.62
N SER A 26 -10.46 15.15 16.36
CA SER A 26 -11.53 16.01 16.89
C SER A 26 -11.83 17.09 15.85
N CYS A 27 -13.05 17.08 15.30
CA CYS A 27 -13.54 18.02 14.28
C CYS A 27 -13.44 19.49 14.71
N CYS A 28 -12.68 20.30 13.96
CA CYS A 28 -12.84 21.75 13.90
C CYS A 28 -12.94 22.19 12.44
N ARG A 29 -13.96 23.01 12.14
CA ARG A 29 -14.52 23.25 10.81
C ARG A 29 -13.70 24.14 9.86
N GLU A 30 -12.49 24.57 10.22
CA GLU A 30 -11.76 25.60 9.47
C GLU A 30 -10.26 25.64 9.82
N CYS A 31 -9.61 24.48 9.96
CA CYS A 31 -8.16 24.37 10.05
C CYS A 31 -7.65 23.53 8.88
N PRO A 32 -6.49 23.87 8.26
CA PRO A 32 -5.91 23.05 7.20
C PRO A 32 -5.67 21.66 7.79
N ASP A 33 -6.32 20.65 7.19
CA ASP A 33 -6.33 19.30 7.72
C ASP A 33 -4.90 18.78 7.89
N VAL A 34 -4.73 17.79 8.77
CA VAL A 34 -3.52 16.94 8.83
C VAL A 34 -3.14 16.41 7.42
N PHE A 35 -4.12 16.39 6.51
CA PHE A 35 -3.98 16.12 5.09
C PHE A 35 -3.12 17.13 4.30
N ASP A 36 -3.07 18.42 4.62
CA ASP A 36 -2.16 19.34 3.89
C ASP A 36 -0.69 18.99 4.14
N ASN A 37 -0.38 18.45 5.32
CA ASN A 37 0.94 17.88 5.63
C ASN A 37 1.16 16.48 5.01
N PHE A 38 0.09 15.72 4.73
CA PHE A 38 0.14 14.51 3.90
C PHE A 38 0.51 14.87 2.45
N LEU A 39 -0.10 15.94 1.92
CA LEU A 39 -0.01 16.39 0.53
C LEU A 39 1.33 17.08 0.20
N CYS A 40 1.93 17.84 1.13
CA CYS A 40 3.20 18.54 0.86
C CYS A 40 4.39 17.62 0.53
N LYS A 41 4.34 16.33 0.87
CA LYS A 41 5.32 15.33 0.39
C LYS A 41 4.83 14.45 -0.76
N ALA A 42 3.52 14.41 -1.03
CA ALA A 42 2.98 13.78 -2.24
C ALA A 42 3.27 14.62 -3.49
N PHE A 43 3.50 15.93 -3.36
CA PHE A 43 3.99 16.79 -4.46
C PHE A 43 5.42 16.49 -4.92
N SER A 44 6.17 15.61 -4.25
CA SER A 44 7.43 15.07 -4.79
C SER A 44 7.22 13.81 -5.64
N TRP A 45 5.96 13.42 -5.90
CA TRP A 45 5.64 12.36 -6.85
C TRP A 45 5.74 12.97 -8.24
N SER A 46 6.97 12.97 -8.75
CA SER A 46 7.28 13.33 -10.13
C SER A 46 6.37 12.52 -11.04
N ASN A 47 5.72 13.21 -11.97
CA ASN A 47 4.87 12.60 -13.00
C ASN A 47 5.73 11.63 -13.85
N PRO A 48 5.49 10.30 -13.85
CA PRO A 48 6.44 9.31 -14.39
C PRO A 48 6.37 9.14 -15.92
N PHE A 49 5.76 10.07 -16.66
CA PHE A 49 5.64 9.97 -18.12
C PHE A 49 6.88 10.49 -18.84
N ALA A 50 7.97 9.71 -18.78
CA ALA A 50 8.99 9.71 -19.81
C ALA A 50 8.85 8.42 -20.65
N PRO A 51 8.86 8.50 -22.00
CA PRO A 51 8.76 7.30 -22.83
C PRO A 51 10.02 6.42 -22.65
N VAL A 52 9.82 5.19 -22.18
CA VAL A 52 10.86 4.15 -22.10
C VAL A 52 11.17 3.63 -23.52
N PRO A 53 12.44 3.55 -23.96
CA PRO A 53 12.79 2.98 -25.25
C PRO A 53 12.66 1.44 -25.26
N PRO A 54 12.37 0.80 -26.41
CA PRO A 54 12.13 -0.63 -26.49
C PRO A 54 13.42 -1.44 -26.29
N ILE A 55 13.38 -2.42 -25.38
CA ILE A 55 14.48 -3.37 -25.14
C ILE A 55 14.44 -4.47 -26.22
N ARG A 56 15.59 -4.70 -26.86
CA ARG A 56 15.82 -5.71 -27.91
C ARG A 56 16.07 -7.10 -27.28
N PRO A 57 15.52 -8.21 -27.80
CA PRO A 57 15.81 -9.54 -27.28
C PRO A 57 17.09 -10.13 -27.91
N THR A 58 17.94 -10.76 -27.10
CA THR A 58 19.00 -11.65 -27.62
C THR A 58 19.20 -12.89 -26.74
N LEU A 59 18.86 -14.04 -27.35
CA LEU A 59 19.36 -15.43 -27.22
C LEU A 59 18.92 -16.36 -26.04
N PRO A 60 18.58 -17.64 -26.34
CA PRO A 60 18.33 -18.74 -25.38
C PRO A 60 19.37 -19.89 -25.49
N PRO A 61 19.20 -21.09 -24.86
CA PRO A 61 19.22 -21.38 -23.41
C PRO A 61 20.12 -22.60 -23.06
N THR A 62 20.70 -22.72 -21.85
CA THR A 62 21.11 -24.05 -21.31
C THR A 62 21.32 -24.09 -19.78
N ALA A 63 20.32 -24.59 -19.04
CA ALA A 63 20.49 -25.34 -17.79
C ALA A 63 19.14 -26.00 -17.42
N PRO A 64 19.12 -27.22 -16.83
CA PRO A 64 17.90 -27.96 -16.54
C PRO A 64 17.06 -27.29 -15.44
N PRO A 65 15.73 -27.50 -15.41
CA PRO A 65 14.86 -26.87 -14.43
C PRO A 65 15.15 -27.48 -13.06
N THR A 66 15.86 -26.73 -12.22
CA THR A 66 15.69 -26.87 -10.78
C THR A 66 14.32 -26.26 -10.52
N GLU A 67 13.41 -27.01 -9.89
CA GLU A 67 12.02 -26.60 -9.66
C GLU A 67 11.92 -25.11 -9.34
N PRO A 68 11.09 -24.32 -10.07
CA PRO A 68 10.88 -22.94 -9.67
C PRO A 68 10.34 -22.97 -8.24
N PRO A 69 10.84 -22.13 -7.31
CA PRO A 69 10.21 -22.00 -6.01
C PRO A 69 8.74 -21.73 -6.28
N GLN A 70 7.86 -22.57 -5.76
CA GLN A 70 6.42 -22.31 -5.76
C GLN A 70 6.25 -21.02 -4.97
N THR A 71 6.24 -19.88 -5.66
CA THR A 71 6.34 -18.59 -4.98
C THR A 71 5.02 -18.30 -4.30
N ASN A 72 5.06 -18.16 -2.98
CA ASN A 72 3.92 -17.76 -2.16
C ASN A 72 3.29 -16.43 -2.63
N VAL A 73 4.04 -15.61 -3.36
CA VAL A 73 3.63 -14.29 -3.85
C VAL A 73 3.42 -14.31 -5.36
N VAL A 74 2.36 -13.63 -5.82
CA VAL A 74 1.98 -13.46 -7.22
C VAL A 74 2.39 -12.07 -7.69
N PHE A 75 3.21 -12.01 -8.74
CA PHE A 75 3.81 -10.75 -9.22
C PHE A 75 3.20 -10.20 -10.52
N GLU A 76 2.33 -10.97 -11.18
CA GLU A 76 1.81 -10.61 -12.51
C GLU A 76 0.29 -10.59 -12.57
N ALA A 77 -0.26 -9.57 -13.24
CA ALA A 77 -1.69 -9.38 -13.44
C ALA A 77 -2.25 -10.24 -14.58
N THR A 78 -2.08 -11.55 -14.51
CA THR A 78 -2.60 -12.47 -15.53
C THR A 78 -4.14 -12.44 -15.56
N PRO A 79 -4.79 -12.84 -16.67
CA PRO A 79 -6.25 -12.93 -16.72
C PRO A 79 -6.85 -13.79 -15.58
N GLN A 80 -6.15 -14.86 -15.19
CA GLN A 80 -6.55 -15.73 -14.09
C GLN A 80 -6.50 -15.01 -12.74
N VAL A 81 -5.46 -14.22 -12.50
CA VAL A 81 -5.32 -13.43 -11.26
C VAL A 81 -6.38 -12.33 -11.21
N LYS A 82 -6.64 -11.65 -12.33
CA LYS A 82 -7.70 -10.64 -12.42
C LYS A 82 -9.07 -11.23 -12.14
N GLN A 83 -9.39 -12.39 -12.73
CA GLN A 83 -10.65 -13.09 -12.45
C GLN A 83 -10.75 -13.51 -10.99
N TRP A 84 -9.66 -14.04 -10.41
CA TRP A 84 -9.65 -14.41 -9.01
C TRP A 84 -9.88 -13.20 -8.08
N LEU A 85 -9.34 -12.02 -8.41
CA LEU A 85 -9.62 -10.79 -7.67
C LEU A 85 -11.09 -10.40 -7.75
N LEU A 86 -11.70 -10.44 -8.95
CA LEU A 86 -13.14 -10.18 -9.11
C LEU A 86 -13.98 -11.11 -8.21
N ASP A 87 -13.65 -12.39 -8.16
CA ASP A 87 -14.43 -13.39 -7.43
C ASP A 87 -14.28 -13.30 -5.90
N ASN A 88 -13.14 -12.78 -5.39
CA ASN A 88 -12.77 -12.93 -3.98
C ASN A 88 -12.58 -11.59 -3.23
N MET A 89 -12.20 -10.51 -3.91
CA MET A 89 -11.68 -9.30 -3.25
C MET A 89 -12.69 -8.66 -2.29
N ILE A 90 -13.97 -8.52 -2.70
CA ILE A 90 -15.03 -7.96 -1.83
C ILE A 90 -15.17 -8.79 -0.56
N LYS A 91 -15.43 -10.10 -0.71
CA LYS A 91 -15.65 -11.02 0.42
C LYS A 91 -14.47 -10.97 1.39
N THR A 92 -13.26 -11.04 0.88
CA THR A 92 -12.06 -11.09 1.71
C THR A 92 -11.80 -9.75 2.41
N ILE A 93 -11.87 -8.61 1.71
CA ILE A 93 -11.74 -7.29 2.33
C ILE A 93 -12.84 -7.08 3.38
N CYS A 94 -14.04 -7.58 3.18
CA CYS A 94 -15.12 -7.43 4.16
C CYS A 94 -14.95 -8.29 5.41
N THR A 95 -14.16 -9.37 5.38
CA THR A 95 -14.14 -10.40 6.43
C THR A 95 -12.78 -10.62 7.08
N VAL A 96 -11.69 -10.33 6.39
CA VAL A 96 -10.32 -10.58 6.86
C VAL A 96 -9.65 -9.25 7.19
N PRO A 97 -9.29 -8.98 8.45
CA PRO A 97 -8.55 -7.78 8.80
C PRO A 97 -7.09 -7.86 8.31
N ASN A 98 -6.44 -6.71 8.17
CA ASN A 98 -4.98 -6.62 7.90
C ASN A 98 -4.52 -7.44 6.68
N ASN A 99 -5.25 -7.34 5.58
CA ASN A 99 -5.04 -8.13 4.36
C ASN A 99 -4.94 -7.28 3.07
N LEU A 100 -4.94 -5.95 3.22
CA LEU A 100 -4.98 -4.99 2.12
C LEU A 100 -4.02 -3.83 2.42
N PHE A 101 -3.00 -3.70 1.59
CA PHE A 101 -1.99 -2.65 1.69
C PHE A 101 -1.60 -2.15 0.31
N VAL A 102 -1.00 -0.98 0.28
CA VAL A 102 -0.31 -0.43 -0.87
C VAL A 102 1.15 -0.19 -0.48
N VAL A 103 2.07 -0.55 -1.36
CA VAL A 103 3.51 -0.38 -1.16
C VAL A 103 4.06 0.47 -2.28
N PHE A 104 4.64 1.61 -1.94
CA PHE A 104 5.34 2.48 -2.87
C PHE A 104 6.83 2.22 -2.80
N ILE A 105 7.45 1.86 -3.94
CA ILE A 105 8.90 1.72 -4.05
C ILE A 105 9.50 3.12 -4.23
N GLN A 106 10.18 3.62 -3.22
CA GLN A 106 10.84 4.93 -3.27
C GLN A 106 12.15 4.87 -4.06
N SER A 107 12.92 3.81 -3.86
CA SER A 107 14.19 3.60 -4.55
C SER A 107 14.65 2.14 -4.46
N VAL A 108 15.44 1.73 -5.44
CA VAL A 108 16.09 0.42 -5.47
C VAL A 108 17.43 0.51 -4.73
N ILE A 109 17.59 -0.27 -3.65
CA ILE A 109 18.85 -0.35 -2.89
C ILE A 109 19.75 -1.43 -3.49
N SER A 110 19.16 -2.58 -3.80
CA SER A 110 19.79 -3.70 -4.52
C SER A 110 18.72 -4.51 -5.24
N PHE A 111 19.12 -5.57 -5.95
CA PHE A 111 18.19 -6.45 -6.66
C PHE A 111 17.18 -7.17 -5.74
N GLU A 112 17.49 -7.32 -4.44
CA GLU A 112 16.61 -7.94 -3.44
C GLU A 112 16.07 -6.96 -2.40
N SER A 113 16.55 -5.71 -2.36
CA SER A 113 16.22 -4.75 -1.29
C SER A 113 15.80 -3.40 -1.84
N TYR A 114 14.70 -2.86 -1.30
CA TYR A 114 14.08 -1.63 -1.78
C TYR A 114 13.70 -0.72 -0.61
N SER A 115 13.89 0.60 -0.77
CA SER A 115 13.32 1.58 0.15
C SER A 115 11.86 1.75 -0.19
N THR A 116 10.97 1.64 0.80
CA THR A 116 9.53 1.65 0.55
C THR A 116 8.77 2.49 1.56
N GLN A 117 7.59 2.95 1.12
CA GLN A 117 6.55 3.43 2.01
C GLN A 117 5.38 2.44 1.96
N VAL A 118 4.99 1.92 3.11
CA VAL A 118 3.87 1.01 3.27
C VAL A 118 2.65 1.79 3.73
N VAL A 119 1.51 1.52 3.13
CA VAL A 119 0.21 2.11 3.46
C VAL A 119 -0.77 0.99 3.76
N ARG A 120 -1.21 0.89 5.01
CA ARG A 120 -2.36 0.07 5.37
C ARG A 120 -3.63 0.84 5.07
N ILE A 121 -4.55 0.19 4.36
CA ILE A 121 -5.87 0.74 4.07
C ILE A 121 -6.80 0.29 5.18
N ASP A 122 -7.21 1.23 6.04
CA ASP A 122 -8.15 0.99 7.13
C ASP A 122 -9.51 1.60 6.79
N PRO A 123 -10.60 1.21 7.50
CA PRO A 123 -11.87 1.87 7.32
C PRO A 123 -11.76 3.37 7.65
N ARG A 124 -11.98 4.23 6.65
CA ARG A 124 -12.04 5.70 6.77
C ARG A 124 -10.71 6.42 7.01
N GLU A 125 -9.59 5.69 7.08
CA GLU A 125 -8.27 6.29 7.28
C GLU A 125 -7.15 5.42 6.68
N TYR A 126 -5.95 5.98 6.63
CA TYR A 126 -4.73 5.29 6.20
C TYR A 126 -3.67 5.35 7.28
N VAL A 127 -2.98 4.23 7.50
CA VAL A 127 -1.79 4.18 8.34
C VAL A 127 -0.56 3.99 7.46
N ARG A 128 0.45 4.84 7.64
CA ARG A 128 1.64 4.87 6.78
C ARG A 128 2.94 4.85 7.58
N TRP A 129 3.92 4.14 7.08
CA TRP A 129 5.29 4.13 7.62
C TRP A 129 6.31 3.81 6.53
N ASN A 130 7.57 4.13 6.79
CA ASN A 130 8.67 3.74 5.92
C ASN A 130 9.19 2.36 6.32
N SER A 131 9.59 1.55 5.35
CA SER A 131 10.11 0.21 5.56
C SER A 131 11.13 -0.13 4.46
N SER A 132 12.01 -1.09 4.74
CA SER A 132 12.80 -1.78 3.72
C SER A 132 12.04 -3.01 3.24
N LEU A 133 11.78 -3.12 1.95
CA LEU A 133 11.20 -4.32 1.33
C LEU A 133 12.33 -5.27 0.95
N ILE A 134 12.19 -6.54 1.35
CA ILE A 134 13.06 -7.63 0.91
C ILE A 134 12.28 -8.57 -0.01
N ASN A 135 12.83 -8.78 -1.21
CA ASN A 135 12.39 -9.77 -2.17
C ASN A 135 13.38 -10.94 -2.22
N PRO A 136 13.14 -12.03 -1.45
CA PRO A 136 14.06 -13.17 -1.42
C PRO A 136 13.97 -14.05 -2.67
N PHE A 137 13.06 -13.75 -3.60
CA PHE A 137 12.89 -14.52 -4.84
C PHE A 137 13.84 -14.06 -5.94
N GLY A 138 14.47 -12.89 -5.79
CA GLY A 138 15.41 -12.29 -6.75
C GLY A 138 14.78 -11.78 -8.05
N ALA A 139 13.66 -12.36 -8.48
CA ALA A 139 12.85 -11.90 -9.61
C ALA A 139 11.35 -11.87 -9.24
N PRO A 140 10.57 -10.91 -9.79
CA PRO A 140 11.02 -9.80 -10.62
C PRO A 140 11.75 -8.73 -9.79
N THR A 141 12.58 -7.92 -10.46
CA THR A 141 13.07 -6.66 -9.87
C THR A 141 11.98 -5.61 -9.91
N PHE A 142 11.80 -4.87 -8.82
CA PHE A 142 10.78 -3.81 -8.78
C PHE A 142 11.32 -2.48 -9.29
N GLN A 143 10.43 -1.71 -9.92
CA GLN A 143 10.76 -0.39 -10.44
C GLN A 143 10.62 0.64 -9.32
N ASP A 144 11.51 1.63 -9.35
CA ASP A 144 11.36 2.83 -8.55
C ASP A 144 10.10 3.60 -8.93
N GLU A 145 9.63 4.43 -8.00
CA GLU A 145 8.45 5.28 -8.14
C GLU A 145 7.16 4.51 -8.53
N THR A 146 7.12 3.21 -8.25
CA THR A 146 5.99 2.34 -8.60
C THR A 146 5.18 1.96 -7.37
N VAL A 147 3.86 1.99 -7.53
CA VAL A 147 2.88 1.66 -6.50
C VAL A 147 2.37 0.23 -6.73
N TYR A 148 2.48 -0.63 -5.72
CA TYR A 148 2.06 -2.03 -5.75
C TYR A 148 0.89 -2.26 -4.81
N LEU A 149 -0.10 -3.05 -5.24
CA LEU A 149 -1.13 -3.59 -4.38
C LEU A 149 -0.59 -4.83 -3.68
N VAL A 150 -0.75 -4.89 -2.35
CA VAL A 150 -0.53 -6.09 -1.56
C VAL A 150 -1.85 -6.58 -1.00
N PHE A 151 -2.28 -7.74 -1.46
CA PHE A 151 -3.58 -8.30 -1.09
C PHE A 151 -3.49 -9.81 -0.86
N SER A 152 -4.17 -10.31 0.17
CA SER A 152 -4.24 -11.75 0.44
C SER A 152 -5.60 -12.16 0.96
N ASN A 153 -5.93 -13.44 0.74
CA ASN A 153 -7.08 -14.09 1.35
C ASN A 153 -6.89 -14.37 2.84
N ASN A 154 -5.65 -14.24 3.33
CA ASN A 154 -5.30 -14.41 4.73
C ASN A 154 -4.85 -13.08 5.34
N GLN A 155 -4.79 -13.04 6.66
CA GLN A 155 -4.15 -11.94 7.37
C GLN A 155 -2.67 -11.86 6.95
N LEU A 156 -2.22 -10.68 6.52
CA LEU A 156 -0.84 -10.45 6.16
C LEU A 156 0.00 -10.23 7.44
N PRO A 157 1.23 -10.78 7.51
CA PRO A 157 2.15 -10.58 8.63
C PRO A 157 2.85 -9.21 8.57
N ILE A 158 2.14 -8.18 8.11
CA ILE A 158 2.65 -6.81 8.02
C ILE A 158 2.29 -6.11 9.32
N VAL A 159 3.31 -5.66 10.03
CA VAL A 159 3.20 -4.96 11.31
C VAL A 159 3.49 -3.48 11.08
N GLN A 160 2.63 -2.63 11.64
CA GLN A 160 2.80 -1.18 11.61
C GLN A 160 4.16 -0.80 12.22
N ASP A 161 4.82 0.21 11.62
CA ASP A 161 6.11 0.74 12.07
C ASP A 161 7.26 -0.29 12.02
N SER A 162 7.05 -1.44 11.38
CA SER A 162 8.12 -2.39 11.08
C SER A 162 9.10 -1.76 10.09
N GLU A 163 10.39 -1.85 10.40
CA GLU A 163 11.47 -1.44 9.50
C GLU A 163 11.63 -2.38 8.30
N LEU A 164 11.02 -3.56 8.37
CA LEU A 164 11.18 -4.64 7.40
C LEU A 164 9.84 -5.16 6.89
N LEU A 165 9.73 -5.26 5.56
CA LEU A 165 8.64 -5.90 4.83
C LEU A 165 9.23 -7.06 4.02
N ASN A 166 9.04 -8.30 4.48
CA ASN A 166 9.64 -9.47 3.85
C ASN A 166 8.62 -10.24 3.00
N LEU A 167 8.80 -10.25 1.67
CA LEU A 167 7.90 -10.96 0.76
C LEU A 167 7.94 -12.48 0.93
N GLY A 168 9.06 -13.05 1.41
CA GLY A 168 9.16 -14.47 1.69
C GLY A 168 8.32 -14.95 2.88
N SER A 169 7.86 -14.03 3.72
CA SER A 169 6.99 -14.35 4.87
C SER A 169 5.50 -14.32 4.54
N MET A 170 5.14 -13.94 3.31
CA MET A 170 3.75 -13.74 2.94
C MET A 170 3.00 -15.08 2.83
N PRO A 171 1.70 -15.11 3.17
CA PRO A 171 0.84 -16.26 2.90
C PRO A 171 0.83 -16.60 1.41
N GLU A 172 0.55 -17.86 1.09
CA GLU A 172 0.36 -18.30 -0.29
C GLU A 172 -0.71 -17.46 -1.01
N GLN A 173 -0.49 -17.25 -2.31
CA GLN A 173 -1.34 -16.46 -3.19
C GLN A 173 -1.48 -14.99 -2.77
N THR A 174 -0.49 -14.45 -2.06
CA THR A 174 -0.45 -13.01 -1.80
C THR A 174 -0.11 -12.28 -3.07
N THR A 175 -0.98 -11.38 -3.50
CA THR A 175 -0.75 -10.49 -4.63
C THR A 175 0.27 -9.43 -4.24
N PHE A 176 1.29 -9.22 -5.08
CA PHE A 176 2.20 -8.07 -5.05
C PHE A 176 2.39 -7.57 -6.48
N ILE A 177 1.43 -6.79 -6.96
CA ILE A 177 1.30 -6.43 -8.39
C ILE A 177 1.22 -4.91 -8.53
N PRO A 178 1.83 -4.30 -9.57
CA PRO A 178 1.66 -2.88 -9.85
C PRO A 178 0.19 -2.51 -9.91
N LEU A 179 -0.18 -1.48 -9.15
CA LEU A 179 -1.58 -1.09 -8.97
C LEU A 179 -2.20 -0.67 -10.32
N ARG A 180 -1.39 -0.06 -11.19
CA ARG A 180 -1.75 0.29 -12.57
C ARG A 180 -2.30 -0.91 -13.37
N ASP A 181 -1.74 -2.10 -13.16
CA ASP A 181 -2.13 -3.29 -13.93
C ASP A 181 -3.45 -3.90 -13.44
N LEU A 182 -3.87 -3.54 -12.23
CA LEU A 182 -5.09 -3.99 -11.56
C LEU A 182 -6.20 -2.95 -11.56
N LYS A 183 -5.95 -1.74 -12.04
CA LYS A 183 -6.91 -0.62 -12.00
C LYS A 183 -8.32 -1.02 -12.44
N ASP A 184 -8.49 -1.48 -13.68
CA ASP A 184 -9.83 -1.79 -14.22
C ASP A 184 -10.51 -2.94 -13.45
N THR A 185 -9.72 -3.86 -12.89
CA THR A 185 -10.22 -4.91 -12.00
C THR A 185 -10.74 -4.34 -10.69
N ILE A 186 -10.01 -3.40 -10.07
CA ILE A 186 -10.41 -2.75 -8.83
C ILE A 186 -11.64 -1.85 -9.06
N ASP A 187 -11.69 -1.10 -10.17
CA ASP A 187 -12.85 -0.29 -10.54
C ASP A 187 -14.11 -1.17 -10.66
N THR A 188 -13.97 -2.36 -11.26
CA THR A 188 -15.07 -3.32 -11.40
C THR A 188 -15.51 -3.85 -10.03
N VAL A 189 -14.56 -4.28 -9.19
CA VAL A 189 -14.83 -4.72 -7.80
C VAL A 189 -15.57 -3.63 -7.02
N TYR A 190 -15.14 -2.38 -7.15
CA TYR A 190 -15.74 -1.25 -6.46
C TYR A 190 -17.16 -0.95 -6.96
N ALA A 191 -17.40 -0.99 -8.28
CA ALA A 191 -18.72 -0.80 -8.86
C ALA A 191 -19.71 -1.90 -8.44
N GLU A 192 -19.25 -3.15 -8.39
CA GLU A 192 -20.07 -4.28 -7.90
C GLU A 192 -20.44 -4.12 -6.43
N TRP A 193 -19.48 -3.69 -5.61
CA TRP A 193 -19.70 -3.39 -4.21
C TRP A 193 -20.73 -2.25 -4.01
N LEU A 194 -20.60 -1.14 -4.74
CA LEU A 194 -21.58 -0.05 -4.70
C LEU A 194 -22.98 -0.51 -5.11
N ALA A 195 -23.10 -1.29 -6.18
CA ALA A 195 -24.39 -1.81 -6.62
C ALA A 195 -25.04 -2.73 -5.58
N PHE A 196 -24.24 -3.47 -4.80
CA PHE A 196 -24.73 -4.27 -3.70
C PHE A 196 -25.23 -3.41 -2.53
N THR A 197 -24.48 -2.38 -2.13
CA THR A 197 -24.85 -1.50 -1.01
C THR A 197 -26.07 -0.64 -1.31
N GLU A 198 -26.20 -0.14 -2.54
CA GLU A 198 -27.39 0.59 -3.00
C GLU A 198 -28.66 -0.28 -2.99
N ARG A 199 -28.58 -1.52 -3.50
CA ARG A 199 -29.71 -2.47 -3.50
C ARG A 199 -30.12 -2.89 -2.09
N ALA A 200 -29.17 -2.91 -1.14
CA ALA A 200 -29.43 -3.30 0.24
C ALA A 200 -30.14 -2.20 1.06
N ASN A 201 -30.53 -1.07 0.47
CA ASN A 201 -31.20 0.04 1.16
C ASN A 201 -30.46 0.50 2.44
N SER A 202 -29.12 0.54 2.41
CA SER A 202 -28.23 1.26 3.35
C SER A 202 -28.57 1.14 4.85
N THR A 203 -29.29 0.11 5.29
CA THR A 203 -29.72 -0.04 6.68
C THR A 203 -28.77 -1.01 7.39
N THR A 204 -27.61 -0.44 7.74
CA THR A 204 -26.82 -0.74 8.95
C THR A 204 -26.14 -2.11 9.15
N ASN A 205 -26.10 -3.01 8.17
CA ASN A 205 -25.44 -4.33 8.37
C ASN A 205 -24.18 -4.57 7.52
N GLU A 206 -23.67 -3.55 6.84
CA GLU A 206 -22.43 -3.70 6.08
C GLU A 206 -21.23 -3.83 7.04
N PRO A 207 -20.35 -4.84 6.87
CA PRO A 207 -19.12 -4.93 7.64
C PRO A 207 -18.28 -3.65 7.48
N ILE A 208 -17.90 -3.01 8.59
CA ILE A 208 -17.08 -1.80 8.57
C ILE A 208 -15.79 -1.94 7.75
N LEU A 209 -15.27 -3.17 7.65
CA LEU A 209 -14.08 -3.50 6.88
C LEU A 209 -14.27 -3.34 5.36
N CYS A 210 -15.50 -3.40 4.85
CA CYS A 210 -15.80 -3.19 3.43
C CYS A 210 -15.53 -1.76 2.97
N LEU A 211 -15.60 -0.76 3.87
CA LEU A 211 -15.28 0.65 3.58
C LEU A 211 -13.82 0.86 3.14
N ARG A 212 -12.96 -0.15 3.30
CA ARG A 212 -11.61 -0.17 2.74
C ARG A 212 -11.60 -0.19 1.21
N LEU A 213 -12.66 -0.67 0.55
CA LEU A 213 -12.81 -0.60 -0.91
C LEU A 213 -12.98 0.84 -1.39
N GLU A 214 -13.82 1.63 -0.70
CA GLU A 214 -13.96 3.06 -0.96
C GLU A 214 -12.66 3.81 -0.72
N SER A 215 -11.94 3.47 0.35
CA SER A 215 -10.62 4.04 0.62
C SER A 215 -9.60 3.67 -0.46
N LEU A 216 -9.55 2.39 -0.88
CA LEU A 216 -8.70 1.97 -1.98
C LEU A 216 -9.01 2.74 -3.27
N GLU A 217 -10.27 2.82 -3.67
CA GLU A 217 -10.70 3.55 -4.87
C GLU A 217 -10.31 5.04 -4.80
N TYR A 218 -10.53 5.68 -3.65
CA TYR A 218 -10.14 7.08 -3.46
C TYR A 218 -8.62 7.26 -3.62
N LEU A 219 -7.82 6.35 -3.07
CA LEU A 219 -6.37 6.36 -3.22
C LEU A 219 -5.98 6.24 -4.71
N ILE A 220 -6.57 5.31 -5.46
CA ILE A 220 -6.30 5.10 -6.90
C ILE A 220 -6.56 6.39 -7.69
N ARG A 221 -7.69 7.04 -7.42
CA ARG A 221 -8.04 8.31 -8.08
C ARG A 221 -7.04 9.40 -7.76
N PHE A 222 -6.67 9.52 -6.49
CA PHE A 222 -5.76 10.55 -6.02
C PHE A 222 -4.36 10.42 -6.63
N ILE A 223 -3.84 9.21 -6.77
CA ILE A 223 -2.51 8.97 -7.35
C ILE A 223 -2.48 9.10 -8.88
N GLY A 224 -3.56 9.63 -9.49
CA GLY A 224 -3.63 9.91 -10.92
C GLY A 224 -3.78 8.67 -11.80
N LEU A 225 -4.23 7.55 -11.22
CA LEU A 225 -4.54 6.35 -12.00
C LEU A 225 -5.97 6.35 -12.54
N SER A 226 -6.86 7.25 -12.09
CA SER A 226 -8.18 7.45 -12.70
C SER A 226 -8.16 8.54 -13.76
N SER A 227 -8.60 8.23 -14.98
CA SER A 227 -8.88 9.17 -16.06
C SER A 227 -10.35 9.57 -16.08
#